data_AF-A0A7C1W6F3-F1
#
_entry.id   AF-A0A7C1W6F3-F1
#
_cell.length_a   1.000
_cell.length_b   1.000
_cell.length_c   1.000
_cell.angle_alpha   90.00
_cell.angle_beta   90.00
_cell.angle_gamma   90.00
#
_symmetry.space_group_name_H-M   'P 1'
#
loop_
_entity.id
_entity.type
_entity.pdbx_description
1 polymer ?
#
loop_
_entity_poly.entity_id
_entity_poly.type
_entity_poly.pdbx_seq_one_letter_code
_entity_poly.pdbx_strand_id
1 'polypeptide(L)'
;MQRFKAFLGDIDKLAAKSAGSDKPEYVHPKLKNLGSVSIVLIREAIAPVVFKNFEQEITDIEIESGGEPHIRAVPNKFKYPERGRGLQILRALKAGGRFPQNKTVLKGGNKPSDVFDLNTFVFGDSVQKPKVLPIKAAVNYSDALSVLPKHQCVEEIDHVRTNEAGTLWDEEKQDNSSNLFKRHFIKPGTLMVQVLSTRNCLLPLIGLDHLLLCLGVAGTYGGQTSITGINIRTHIVGIYGDNFEQAITSPYELVKSYPKDNLCGHVQTLTDDLHKPLSEAHKESMDAKEATAYQQQLIARFEKDYTALKAEYQQAQNKIGAFFDDWFGTPNTQKSRKANKKSKEAESESESVF
;
A
#
# COMPACT_ATOMS: atom_id res chain seq x y z
N MET A 1 -6.56 -17.18 5.96
CA MET A 1 -6.30 -16.45 4.70
C MET A 1 -6.83 -17.16 3.45
N GLN A 2 -6.73 -18.50 3.34
CA GLN A 2 -7.15 -19.24 2.13
C GLN A 2 -8.59 -19.00 1.66
N ARG A 3 -9.53 -18.65 2.56
CA ARG A 3 -10.92 -18.32 2.23
C ARG A 3 -11.05 -17.18 1.20
N PHE A 4 -10.09 -16.27 1.14
CA PHE A 4 -10.11 -15.16 0.17
C PHE A 4 -9.58 -15.54 -1.23
N LYS A 5 -9.06 -16.77 -1.43
CA LYS A 5 -8.43 -17.19 -2.69
C LYS A 5 -9.36 -17.05 -3.90
N ALA A 6 -10.67 -17.22 -3.71
CA ALA A 6 -11.67 -17.05 -4.77
C ALA A 6 -11.76 -15.61 -5.30
N PHE A 7 -11.36 -14.61 -4.49
CA PHE A 7 -11.41 -13.19 -4.85
C PHE A 7 -10.04 -12.60 -5.22
N LEU A 8 -8.98 -13.42 -5.11
CA LEU A 8 -7.59 -13.05 -5.37
C LEU A 8 -7.09 -13.65 -6.68
N GLY A 9 -6.06 -13.02 -7.25
CA GLY A 9 -5.39 -13.51 -8.45
C GLY A 9 -4.59 -14.79 -8.21
N ASP A 10 -4.25 -15.46 -9.30
CA ASP A 10 -3.35 -16.61 -9.30
C ASP A 10 -2.00 -16.17 -9.89
N ILE A 11 -0.93 -16.29 -9.10
CA ILE A 11 0.42 -15.89 -9.51
C ILE A 11 0.91 -16.69 -10.73
N ASP A 12 0.39 -17.91 -10.92
CA ASP A 12 0.72 -18.77 -12.05
C ASP A 12 -0.06 -18.41 -13.32
N LYS A 13 -1.07 -17.52 -13.21
CA LYS A 13 -1.97 -17.14 -14.30
C LYS A 13 -2.16 -15.63 -14.41
N LEU A 14 -1.08 -14.87 -14.22
CA LEU A 14 -1.10 -13.39 -14.32
C LEU A 14 -1.18 -12.86 -15.75
N ALA A 15 -0.75 -13.64 -16.74
CA ALA A 15 -0.74 -13.26 -18.16
C ALA A 15 -1.85 -13.96 -18.95
N ALA A 16 -2.31 -13.28 -19.99
CA ALA A 16 -3.10 -13.86 -21.08
C ALA A 16 -2.44 -13.49 -22.42
N LYS A 17 -2.81 -14.24 -23.47
CA LYS A 17 -2.37 -13.98 -24.84
C LYS A 17 -3.57 -13.62 -25.68
N SER A 18 -3.41 -12.60 -26.51
CA SER A 18 -4.36 -12.28 -27.57
C SER A 18 -3.68 -12.41 -28.93
N ALA A 19 -4.37 -13.03 -29.89
CA ALA A 19 -3.94 -13.03 -31.28
C ALA A 19 -4.19 -11.63 -31.86
N GLY A 20 -3.15 -11.02 -32.43
CA GLY A 20 -3.33 -9.85 -33.29
C GLY A 20 -3.85 -10.30 -34.65
N SER A 21 -4.67 -9.49 -35.32
CA SER A 21 -5.16 -9.78 -36.68
C SER A 21 -4.02 -10.10 -37.66
N ASP A 22 -2.85 -9.47 -37.49
CA ASP A 22 -1.70 -9.58 -38.42
C ASP A 22 -0.33 -9.62 -37.71
N LYS A 23 -0.26 -9.89 -36.40
CA LYS A 23 0.97 -9.80 -35.58
C LYS A 23 1.18 -10.99 -34.64
N PRO A 24 2.44 -11.29 -34.25
CA PRO A 24 2.73 -12.33 -33.25
C PRO A 24 1.93 -12.11 -31.97
N GLU A 25 1.52 -13.21 -31.32
CA GLU A 25 0.79 -13.22 -30.03
C GLU A 25 1.29 -12.13 -29.07
N TYR A 26 0.40 -11.26 -28.63
CA TYR A 26 0.72 -10.23 -27.64
C TYR A 26 0.38 -10.75 -26.25
N VAL A 27 1.38 -10.73 -25.35
CA VAL A 27 1.21 -11.06 -23.94
C VAL A 27 0.77 -9.81 -23.18
N HIS A 28 -0.32 -9.93 -22.42
CA HIS A 28 -0.85 -8.85 -21.61
C HIS A 28 -1.28 -9.36 -20.22
N PRO A 29 -1.49 -8.47 -19.25
CA PRO A 29 -2.10 -8.84 -17.98
C PRO A 29 -3.44 -9.53 -18.25
N LYS A 30 -3.73 -10.58 -17.48
CA LYS A 30 -5.01 -11.27 -17.54
C LYS A 30 -6.15 -10.26 -17.44
N LEU A 31 -7.19 -10.48 -18.24
CA LEU A 31 -8.37 -9.63 -18.21
C LEU A 31 -8.96 -9.62 -16.80
N LYS A 32 -9.41 -8.43 -16.40
CA LYS A 32 -10.06 -8.19 -15.12
C LYS A 32 -11.26 -9.13 -14.96
N ASN A 33 -11.40 -9.73 -13.79
CA ASN A 33 -12.54 -10.58 -13.46
C ASN A 33 -13.16 -10.17 -12.12
N LEU A 34 -14.35 -10.67 -11.79
CA LEU A 34 -14.98 -10.43 -10.50
C LEU A 34 -14.10 -10.94 -9.35
N GLY A 35 -14.14 -10.23 -8.23
CA GLY A 35 -13.31 -10.47 -7.06
C GLY A 35 -12.73 -9.19 -6.49
N SER A 36 -13.08 -8.94 -5.22
CA SER A 36 -12.64 -7.82 -4.41
C SER A 36 -12.26 -8.34 -3.03
N VAL A 37 -11.16 -7.80 -2.49
CA VAL A 37 -10.78 -8.01 -1.09
C VAL A 37 -10.55 -6.64 -0.47
N SER A 38 -11.21 -6.35 0.63
CA SER A 38 -11.09 -5.10 1.37
C SER A 38 -10.48 -5.36 2.73
N ILE A 39 -9.48 -4.57 3.11
CA ILE A 39 -8.86 -4.56 4.44
C ILE A 39 -9.25 -3.23 5.08
N VAL A 40 -10.01 -3.31 6.16
CA VAL A 40 -10.41 -2.11 6.92
C VAL A 40 -9.43 -1.92 8.07
N LEU A 41 -8.91 -0.71 8.17
CA LEU A 41 -7.83 -0.32 9.07
C LEU A 41 -8.27 0.85 9.94
N ILE A 42 -7.84 0.84 11.20
CA ILE A 42 -7.83 2.01 12.08
C ILE A 42 -6.38 2.49 12.20
N ARG A 43 -6.12 3.73 11.81
CA ARG A 43 -4.84 4.42 12.00
C ARG A 43 -4.96 5.28 13.25
N GLU A 44 -4.33 4.84 14.32
CA GLU A 44 -4.27 5.55 15.60
C GLU A 44 -3.05 6.47 15.62
N ALA A 45 -3.26 7.77 15.84
CA ALA A 45 -2.18 8.69 16.18
C ALA A 45 -1.68 8.38 17.59
N ILE A 46 -0.42 7.93 17.73
CA ILE A 46 0.20 7.65 19.05
C ILE A 46 1.19 8.74 19.47
N ALA A 47 1.53 9.63 18.55
CA ALA A 47 2.31 10.84 18.77
C ALA A 47 1.73 11.96 17.88
N PRO A 48 2.09 13.24 18.09
CA PRO A 48 1.59 14.33 17.24
C PRO A 48 1.88 14.08 15.75
N VAL A 49 0.85 14.18 14.90
CA VAL A 49 0.94 13.91 13.45
C VAL A 49 0.55 15.15 12.65
N VAL A 50 1.20 15.33 11.50
CA VAL A 50 0.85 16.40 10.56
C VAL A 50 0.67 15.85 9.14
N PHE A 51 -0.50 16.05 8.56
CA PHE A 51 -0.79 15.74 7.16
C PHE A 51 -0.91 17.03 6.35
N LYS A 52 0.24 17.54 5.90
CA LYS A 52 0.32 18.78 5.10
C LYS A 52 -0.03 18.54 3.63
N ASN A 53 -0.71 19.49 3.01
CA ASN A 53 -0.71 19.74 1.56
C ASN A 53 -0.12 21.13 1.28
N PHE A 54 0.06 21.50 0.01
CA PHE A 54 0.72 22.76 -0.39
C PHE A 54 0.10 24.02 0.24
N GLU A 55 -1.20 24.02 0.53
CA GLU A 55 -1.95 25.19 1.02
C GLU A 55 -2.37 25.10 2.49
N GLN A 56 -2.42 23.88 3.08
CA GLN A 56 -2.96 23.65 4.42
C GLN A 56 -2.08 22.69 5.24
N GLU A 57 -1.90 23.01 6.52
CA GLU A 57 -1.10 22.18 7.44
C GLU A 57 -1.78 20.86 7.82
N ILE A 58 -3.12 20.87 7.95
CA ILE A 58 -3.93 19.68 8.15
C ILE A 58 -5.02 19.71 7.09
N THR A 59 -5.01 18.69 6.25
CA THR A 59 -6.06 18.46 5.26
C THR A 59 -7.34 17.98 5.95
N ASP A 60 -8.47 18.56 5.56
CA ASP A 60 -9.79 18.20 6.06
C ASP A 60 -10.81 18.03 4.92
N ILE A 61 -11.98 17.54 5.28
CA ILE A 61 -13.11 17.38 4.37
C ILE A 61 -14.43 17.36 5.13
N GLU A 62 -15.46 17.96 4.56
CA GLU A 62 -16.85 17.76 4.98
C GLU A 62 -17.36 16.45 4.35
N ILE A 63 -17.77 15.51 5.19
CA ILE A 63 -18.29 14.20 4.74
C ILE A 63 -19.75 14.32 4.26
N GLU A 64 -20.49 15.25 4.87
CA GLU A 64 -21.87 15.61 4.52
C GLU A 64 -21.93 17.12 4.32
N SER A 65 -22.76 17.57 3.38
CA SER A 65 -22.89 19.00 3.06
C SER A 65 -23.34 19.79 4.28
N GLY A 66 -22.52 20.74 4.75
CA GLY A 66 -22.81 21.53 5.95
C GLY A 66 -22.58 20.78 7.27
N GLY A 67 -21.95 19.60 7.20
CA GLY A 67 -21.49 18.87 8.38
C GLY A 67 -20.16 19.40 8.90
N GLU A 68 -19.74 18.93 10.07
CA GLU A 68 -18.45 19.31 10.63
C GLU A 68 -17.29 18.72 9.81
N PRO A 69 -16.18 19.46 9.62
CA PRO A 69 -15.03 18.95 8.88
C PRO A 69 -14.31 17.85 9.68
N HIS A 70 -13.92 16.78 9.00
CA HIS A 70 -13.09 15.71 9.54
C HIS A 70 -11.67 15.82 9.00
N ILE A 71 -10.67 15.34 9.75
CA ILE A 71 -9.30 15.23 9.24
C ILE A 71 -9.31 14.22 8.11
N ARG A 72 -8.65 14.57 7.01
CA ARG A 72 -8.47 13.71 5.85
C ARG A 72 -6.98 13.51 5.61
N ALA A 73 -6.49 12.30 5.74
CA ALA A 73 -5.14 11.95 5.30
C ALA A 73 -5.21 11.29 3.91
N VAL A 74 -4.71 12.00 2.89
CA VAL A 74 -4.73 11.51 1.50
C VAL A 74 -3.93 10.20 1.35
N PRO A 75 -4.27 9.33 0.38
CA PRO A 75 -3.82 7.94 0.38
C PRO A 75 -2.30 7.81 0.29
N ASN A 76 -1.67 8.74 -0.42
CA ASN A 76 -0.23 8.83 -0.63
C ASN A 76 0.57 8.98 0.67
N LYS A 77 -0.03 9.54 1.73
CA LYS A 77 0.63 9.70 3.04
C LYS A 77 0.93 8.36 3.71
N PHE A 78 0.15 7.32 3.41
CA PHE A 78 0.37 5.95 3.88
C PHE A 78 1.03 5.07 2.83
N LYS A 79 0.53 5.16 1.59
CA LYS A 79 0.97 4.30 0.48
C LYS A 79 2.48 4.37 0.22
N TYR A 80 3.08 5.56 0.21
CA TYR A 80 4.51 5.69 -0.15
C TYR A 80 5.46 5.20 0.95
N PRO A 81 5.28 5.53 2.25
CA PRO A 81 6.04 4.90 3.32
C PRO A 81 5.94 3.37 3.30
N GLU A 82 4.73 2.82 3.14
CA GLU A 82 4.50 1.38 3.14
C GLU A 82 5.09 0.69 1.90
N ARG A 83 4.99 1.32 0.72
CA ARG A 83 5.71 0.89 -0.49
C ARG A 83 7.22 0.89 -0.26
N GLY A 84 7.76 1.88 0.45
CA GLY A 84 9.18 1.95 0.82
C GLY A 84 9.60 0.80 1.71
N ARG A 85 8.80 0.45 2.72
CA ARG A 85 9.01 -0.73 3.58
C ARG A 85 8.96 -2.03 2.78
N GLY A 86 8.00 -2.14 1.85
CA GLY A 86 7.94 -3.30 0.95
C GLY A 86 9.23 -3.48 0.14
N LEU A 87 9.86 -2.40 -0.33
CA LEU A 87 11.18 -2.50 -0.96
C LEU A 87 12.27 -2.98 0.01
N GLN A 88 12.25 -2.53 1.27
CA GLN A 88 13.20 -2.98 2.30
C GLN A 88 13.05 -4.48 2.57
N ILE A 89 11.82 -4.98 2.69
CA ILE A 89 11.50 -6.41 2.86
C ILE A 89 12.05 -7.21 1.67
N LEU A 90 11.77 -6.79 0.43
CA LEU A 90 12.27 -7.49 -0.76
C LEU A 90 13.80 -7.49 -0.87
N ARG A 91 14.46 -6.38 -0.49
CA ARG A 91 15.93 -6.30 -0.45
C ARG A 91 16.51 -7.22 0.61
N ALA A 92 15.92 -7.23 1.80
CA ALA A 92 16.31 -8.12 2.88
C ALA A 92 16.23 -9.57 2.41
N LEU A 93 15.13 -10.00 1.78
CA LEU A 93 14.94 -11.36 1.26
C LEU A 93 15.75 -11.66 -0.01
N LYS A 94 16.49 -10.70 -0.59
CA LYS A 94 17.15 -10.84 -1.89
C LYS A 94 16.17 -11.29 -3.00
N ALA A 95 14.93 -10.80 -2.93
CA ALA A 95 13.83 -11.16 -3.82
C ALA A 95 13.31 -9.98 -4.66
N GLY A 96 13.98 -8.82 -4.62
CA GLY A 96 13.57 -7.63 -5.36
C GLY A 96 14.32 -6.37 -4.89
N GLY A 97 13.79 -5.19 -5.26
CA GLY A 97 14.36 -3.91 -4.84
C GLY A 97 15.77 -3.64 -5.36
N ARG A 98 16.15 -4.25 -6.49
CA ARG A 98 17.49 -4.17 -7.11
C ARG A 98 17.86 -2.76 -7.57
N PHE A 99 16.85 -1.92 -7.83
CA PHE A 99 17.06 -0.54 -8.28
C PHE A 99 16.82 0.47 -7.15
N PRO A 100 17.39 1.69 -7.28
CA PRO A 100 17.09 2.82 -6.42
C PRO A 100 15.58 3.14 -6.40
N GLN A 101 15.11 3.68 -5.27
CA GLN A 101 13.68 3.97 -5.07
C GLN A 101 13.17 5.09 -6.00
N ASN A 102 14.02 6.06 -6.34
CA ASN A 102 13.68 7.22 -7.18
C ASN A 102 14.08 7.02 -8.65
N LYS A 103 14.05 5.78 -9.14
CA LYS A 103 14.37 5.50 -10.54
C LYS A 103 13.28 6.07 -11.47
N THR A 104 13.70 6.78 -12.51
CA THR A 104 12.78 7.38 -13.49
C THR A 104 12.96 6.79 -14.89
N VAL A 105 14.18 6.34 -15.23
CA VAL A 105 14.54 5.88 -16.58
C VAL A 105 15.18 4.49 -16.54
N LEU A 106 14.74 3.61 -17.43
CA LEU A 106 15.39 2.33 -17.67
C LEU A 106 16.45 2.47 -18.76
N LYS A 107 17.73 2.36 -18.39
CA LYS A 107 18.84 2.35 -19.37
C LYS A 107 18.72 1.13 -20.30
N GLY A 108 19.13 1.31 -21.57
CA GLY A 108 19.15 0.24 -22.57
C GLY A 108 19.92 -0.99 -22.08
N GLY A 109 19.41 -2.19 -22.37
CA GLY A 109 20.00 -3.47 -21.95
C GLY A 109 19.37 -4.11 -20.71
N ASN A 110 18.72 -3.33 -19.83
CA ASN A 110 18.04 -3.88 -18.66
C ASN A 110 16.69 -4.51 -19.01
N LYS A 111 16.38 -5.63 -18.35
CA LYS A 111 15.09 -6.31 -18.48
C LYS A 111 14.04 -5.63 -17.60
N PRO A 112 12.75 -5.67 -17.99
CA PRO A 112 11.67 -5.19 -17.12
C PRO A 112 11.70 -5.81 -15.72
N SER A 113 12.00 -7.11 -15.61
CA SER A 113 12.13 -7.84 -14.33
C SER A 113 13.27 -7.37 -13.41
N ASP A 114 14.26 -6.65 -13.94
CA ASP A 114 15.30 -6.06 -13.11
C ASP A 114 14.76 -4.88 -12.30
N VAL A 115 13.69 -4.26 -12.80
CA VAL A 115 13.10 -3.03 -12.27
C VAL A 115 11.78 -3.25 -11.61
N PHE A 116 10.91 -4.06 -12.19
CA PHE A 116 9.59 -4.33 -11.67
C PHE A 116 9.60 -5.63 -10.88
N ASP A 117 9.08 -5.58 -9.67
CA ASP A 117 9.05 -6.68 -8.72
C ASP A 117 7.66 -6.82 -8.07
N LEU A 118 7.54 -7.72 -7.08
CA LEU A 118 6.29 -7.91 -6.33
C LEU A 118 5.77 -6.60 -5.72
N ASN A 119 6.65 -5.73 -5.25
CA ASN A 119 6.26 -4.46 -4.64
C ASN A 119 5.68 -3.51 -5.71
N THR A 120 6.27 -3.49 -6.91
CA THR A 120 5.67 -2.78 -8.05
C THR A 120 4.28 -3.32 -8.39
N PHE A 121 4.08 -4.64 -8.36
CA PHE A 121 2.78 -5.24 -8.64
C PHE A 121 1.71 -4.81 -7.62
N VAL A 122 2.05 -4.84 -6.33
CA VAL A 122 1.14 -4.47 -5.23
C VAL A 122 0.79 -2.97 -5.26
N PHE A 123 1.81 -2.11 -5.31
CA PHE A 123 1.64 -0.66 -5.12
C PHE A 123 1.55 0.16 -6.41
N GLY A 124 1.82 -0.45 -7.55
CA GLY A 124 1.95 0.23 -8.84
C GLY A 124 3.24 1.03 -8.95
N ASP A 125 3.68 1.24 -10.18
CA ASP A 125 4.85 2.06 -10.50
C ASP A 125 4.83 2.44 -11.98
N SER A 126 5.75 3.31 -12.37
CA SER A 126 6.03 3.56 -13.77
C SER A 126 7.51 3.84 -13.99
N VAL A 127 8.02 3.43 -15.15
CA VAL A 127 9.39 3.75 -15.58
C VAL A 127 9.38 4.11 -17.06
N GLN A 128 10.24 5.04 -17.45
CA GLN A 128 10.40 5.44 -18.85
C GLN A 128 11.40 4.52 -19.58
N LYS A 129 10.98 3.94 -20.71
CA LYS A 129 11.79 3.11 -21.61
C LYS A 129 11.28 3.26 -23.07
N PRO A 130 11.97 4.05 -23.92
CA PRO A 130 11.40 5.03 -24.90
C PRO A 130 9.94 5.51 -24.79
N LYS A 131 9.02 4.70 -24.28
CA LYS A 131 7.66 5.03 -23.85
C LYS A 131 7.53 4.77 -22.34
N VAL A 132 6.49 5.31 -21.72
CA VAL A 132 6.20 5.00 -20.30
C VAL A 132 5.66 3.57 -20.22
N LEU A 133 6.17 2.79 -19.27
CA LEU A 133 5.66 1.47 -18.91
C LEU A 133 4.84 1.61 -17.62
N PRO A 134 3.52 1.85 -17.70
CA PRO A 134 2.70 2.02 -16.51
C PRO A 134 2.27 0.67 -15.94
N ILE A 135 2.44 0.48 -14.65
CA ILE A 135 1.90 -0.66 -13.91
C ILE A 135 0.87 -0.14 -12.94
N LYS A 136 -0.39 -0.52 -13.18
CA LYS A 136 -1.49 -0.20 -12.26
C LYS A 136 -1.30 -0.99 -10.96
N ALA A 137 -1.48 -0.30 -9.83
CA ALA A 137 -1.46 -0.93 -8.52
C ALA A 137 -2.56 -1.99 -8.40
N ALA A 138 -2.23 -3.15 -7.83
CA ALA A 138 -3.22 -4.16 -7.47
C ALA A 138 -4.02 -3.76 -6.22
N VAL A 139 -3.47 -2.89 -5.36
CA VAL A 139 -4.10 -2.39 -4.14
C VAL A 139 -4.36 -0.89 -4.26
N ASN A 140 -5.60 -0.50 -4.01
CA ASN A 140 -6.02 0.89 -3.91
C ASN A 140 -6.07 1.30 -2.44
N TYR A 141 -5.56 2.50 -2.18
CA TYR A 141 -5.63 3.12 -0.87
C TYR A 141 -6.74 4.18 -0.93
N SER A 142 -7.65 4.13 0.02
CA SER A 142 -8.60 5.22 0.26
C SER A 142 -7.97 6.32 1.13
N ASP A 143 -8.67 7.44 1.24
CA ASP A 143 -8.38 8.44 2.27
C ASP A 143 -8.54 7.81 3.66
N ALA A 144 -7.70 8.21 4.61
CA ALA A 144 -7.96 7.94 6.02
C ALA A 144 -8.71 9.12 6.63
N LEU A 145 -9.88 8.88 7.21
CA LEU A 145 -10.75 9.93 7.76
C LEU A 145 -10.82 9.81 9.28
N SER A 146 -10.67 10.91 10.02
CA SER A 146 -10.89 10.88 11.47
C SER A 146 -12.33 10.51 11.79
N VAL A 147 -12.54 9.70 12.82
CA VAL A 147 -13.90 9.36 13.28
C VAL A 147 -14.56 10.56 13.93
N LEU A 148 -13.79 11.35 14.69
CA LEU A 148 -14.26 12.58 15.32
C LEU A 148 -14.01 13.80 14.41
N PRO A 149 -14.79 14.88 14.58
CA PRO A 149 -14.56 16.15 13.91
C PRO A 149 -13.16 16.74 14.18
N LYS A 150 -12.65 17.52 13.22
CA LYS A 150 -11.32 18.15 13.25
C LYS A 150 -11.07 18.95 14.52
N HIS A 151 -12.05 19.74 14.95
CA HIS A 151 -11.90 20.62 16.12
C HIS A 151 -11.60 19.84 17.42
N GLN A 152 -12.00 18.57 17.51
CA GLN A 152 -11.71 17.71 18.65
C GLN A 152 -10.32 17.05 18.52
N CYS A 153 -9.90 16.77 17.29
CA CYS A 153 -8.71 16.00 16.98
C CYS A 153 -7.43 16.84 16.83
N VAL A 154 -7.54 18.17 16.72
CA VAL A 154 -6.41 19.06 16.43
C VAL A 154 -6.04 19.91 17.65
N GLU A 155 -4.75 20.06 17.89
CA GLU A 155 -4.16 20.99 18.86
C GLU A 155 -3.23 21.97 18.16
N GLU A 156 -3.13 23.16 18.73
CA GLU A 156 -2.23 24.21 18.28
C GLU A 156 -1.00 24.23 19.19
N ILE A 157 0.19 24.09 18.61
CA ILE A 157 1.45 24.15 19.34
C ILE A 157 2.30 25.26 18.75
N ASP A 158 2.76 26.16 19.62
CA ASP A 158 3.68 27.22 19.27
C ASP A 158 5.09 26.66 19.02
N HIS A 159 5.66 26.93 17.84
CA HIS A 159 7.07 26.64 17.56
C HIS A 159 7.89 27.93 17.52
N VAL A 160 8.95 27.96 18.31
CA VAL A 160 9.96 29.03 18.28
C VAL A 160 10.88 28.80 17.09
N ARG A 161 11.03 29.81 16.21
CA ARG A 161 12.03 29.79 15.14
C ARG A 161 13.39 30.21 15.71
N THR A 162 14.43 29.45 15.40
CA THR A 162 15.81 29.93 15.49
C THR A 162 16.24 30.37 14.09
N ASN A 163 16.66 31.63 13.94
CA ASN A 163 17.21 32.15 12.69
C ASN A 163 18.71 31.80 12.61
N GLU A 164 19.19 31.33 11.47
CA GLU A 164 20.61 31.01 11.24
C GLU A 164 21.53 32.24 11.37
N ALA A 165 20.97 33.45 11.20
CA ALA A 165 21.69 34.71 11.41
C ALA A 165 21.84 35.12 12.89
N GLY A 166 21.34 34.31 13.84
CA GLY A 166 21.52 34.53 15.28
C GLY A 166 20.69 35.65 15.91
N THR A 167 19.96 36.45 15.13
CA THR A 167 19.06 37.49 15.65
C THR A 167 17.65 37.35 15.07
N LEU A 168 16.65 37.47 15.94
CA LEU A 168 15.23 37.61 15.62
C LEU A 168 14.83 39.09 15.51
N TRP A 169 15.78 40.02 15.58
CA TRP A 169 15.54 41.46 15.62
C TRP A 169 15.07 41.99 14.26
N ASP A 170 13.92 42.65 14.24
CA ASP A 170 13.41 43.38 13.07
C ASP A 170 13.85 44.85 13.20
N GLU A 171 14.87 45.24 12.42
CA GLU A 171 15.46 46.59 12.47
C GLU A 171 14.46 47.69 12.08
N GLU A 172 13.47 47.40 11.23
CA GLU A 172 12.44 48.36 10.84
C GLU A 172 11.40 48.60 11.94
N LYS A 173 11.12 47.57 12.75
CA LYS A 173 10.14 47.64 13.84
C LYS A 173 10.74 47.88 15.23
N GLN A 174 12.07 47.85 15.35
CA GLN A 174 12.81 47.90 16.63
C GLN A 174 12.24 46.93 17.69
N ASP A 175 11.84 45.75 17.25
CA ASP A 175 11.29 44.71 18.11
C ASP A 175 11.89 43.35 17.75
N ASN A 176 11.92 42.44 18.71
CA ASN A 176 12.20 41.05 18.40
C ASN A 176 11.01 40.51 17.62
N SER A 177 11.24 40.04 16.39
CA SER A 177 10.24 39.28 15.66
C SER A 177 9.89 38.01 16.45
N SER A 178 8.82 38.08 17.22
CA SER A 178 8.14 36.92 17.77
C SER A 178 7.36 36.24 16.65
N ASN A 179 8.07 35.79 15.60
CA ASN A 179 7.48 34.96 14.55
C ASN A 179 7.27 33.54 15.10
N LEU A 180 6.41 33.44 16.11
CA LEU A 180 5.81 32.21 16.61
C LEU A 180 4.94 31.68 15.48
N PHE A 181 5.39 30.58 14.86
CA PHE A 181 4.54 29.88 13.91
C PHE A 181 3.63 28.95 14.70
N LYS A 182 2.34 29.29 14.68
CA LYS A 182 1.27 28.42 15.16
C LYS A 182 1.19 27.21 14.23
N ARG A 183 1.52 26.03 14.75
CA ARG A 183 1.42 24.78 14.01
C ARG A 183 0.26 23.94 14.54
N HIS A 184 -0.53 23.41 13.61
CA HIS A 184 -1.60 22.50 13.95
C HIS A 184 -1.11 21.05 13.89
N PHE A 185 -1.34 20.30 14.96
CA PHE A 185 -1.02 18.88 15.05
C PHE A 185 -2.27 18.07 15.35
N ILE A 186 -2.33 16.86 14.80
CA ILE A 186 -3.32 15.86 15.17
C ILE A 186 -2.90 15.28 16.53
N LYS A 187 -3.81 15.31 17.50
CA LYS A 187 -3.59 14.84 18.86
C LYS A 187 -3.38 13.33 18.91
N PRO A 188 -2.47 12.83 19.77
CA PRO A 188 -2.45 11.42 20.13
C PRO A 188 -3.83 10.93 20.61
N GLY A 189 -4.17 9.69 20.29
CA GLY A 189 -5.49 9.08 20.52
C GLY A 189 -6.49 9.30 19.39
N THR A 190 -6.19 10.17 18.41
CA THR A 190 -7.05 10.36 17.22
C THR A 190 -7.10 9.08 16.39
N LEU A 191 -8.31 8.57 16.15
CA LEU A 191 -8.56 7.39 15.33
C LEU A 191 -9.00 7.81 13.92
N MET A 192 -8.37 7.24 12.90
CA MET A 192 -8.76 7.43 11.51
C MET A 192 -9.07 6.10 10.83
N VAL A 193 -10.19 6.02 10.12
CA VAL A 193 -10.58 4.83 9.37
C VAL A 193 -10.04 4.92 7.95
N GLN A 194 -9.35 3.88 7.49
CA GLN A 194 -8.87 3.73 6.13
C GLN A 194 -9.22 2.35 5.59
N VAL A 195 -9.50 2.27 4.30
CA VAL A 195 -9.76 1.00 3.62
C VAL A 195 -8.77 0.79 2.48
N LEU A 196 -8.16 -0.39 2.44
CA LEU A 196 -7.35 -0.85 1.32
C LEU A 196 -8.14 -1.89 0.53
N SER A 197 -8.29 -1.71 -0.78
CA SER A 197 -9.05 -2.65 -1.60
C SER A 197 -8.25 -3.16 -2.79
N THR A 198 -8.33 -4.47 -3.02
CA THR A 198 -7.87 -5.13 -4.23
C THR A 198 -9.07 -5.31 -5.14
N ARG A 199 -8.90 -5.07 -6.44
CA ARG A 199 -9.98 -5.21 -7.42
C ARG A 199 -9.57 -6.13 -8.53
N ASN A 200 -10.58 -6.71 -9.15
CA ASN A 200 -10.49 -7.43 -10.41
C ASN A 200 -9.75 -8.77 -10.35
N CYS A 201 -9.69 -9.42 -9.18
CA CYS A 201 -8.96 -10.69 -9.01
C CYS A 201 -7.48 -10.58 -9.47
N LEU A 202 -6.84 -9.43 -9.22
CA LEU A 202 -5.49 -9.15 -9.71
C LEU A 202 -4.40 -9.55 -8.70
N LEU A 203 -4.61 -9.24 -7.41
CA LEU A 203 -3.61 -9.45 -6.37
C LEU A 203 -3.48 -10.94 -6.03
N PRO A 204 -2.32 -11.60 -6.24
CA PRO A 204 -2.13 -12.96 -5.77
C PRO A 204 -1.96 -13.01 -4.26
N LEU A 205 -2.19 -14.19 -3.66
CA LEU A 205 -2.09 -14.39 -2.21
C LEU A 205 -0.76 -13.90 -1.62
N ILE A 206 0.38 -14.20 -2.24
CA ILE A 206 1.69 -13.71 -1.79
C ILE A 206 1.80 -12.17 -1.84
N GLY A 207 1.05 -11.51 -2.73
CA GLY A 207 0.95 -10.06 -2.77
C GLY A 207 0.11 -9.49 -1.63
N LEU A 208 -0.91 -10.22 -1.18
CA LEU A 208 -1.66 -9.89 0.03
C LEU A 208 -0.80 -10.08 1.29
N ASP A 209 -0.03 -11.18 1.37
CA ASP A 209 0.93 -11.39 2.47
C ASP A 209 1.99 -10.28 2.51
N HIS A 210 2.53 -9.90 1.34
CA HIS A 210 3.48 -8.78 1.22
C HIS A 210 2.87 -7.45 1.68
N LEU A 211 1.62 -7.18 1.31
CA LEU A 211 0.89 -5.99 1.80
C LEU A 211 0.74 -6.02 3.33
N LEU A 212 0.31 -7.14 3.91
CA LEU A 212 0.12 -7.27 5.36
C LEU A 212 1.42 -7.09 6.15
N LEU A 213 2.54 -7.59 5.63
CA LEU A 213 3.87 -7.33 6.20
C LEU A 213 4.24 -5.84 6.16
N CYS A 214 3.91 -5.13 5.07
CA CYS A 214 4.17 -3.68 4.96
C CYS A 214 3.37 -2.88 5.99
N LEU A 215 2.15 -3.33 6.30
CA LEU A 215 1.26 -2.70 7.29
C LEU A 215 1.63 -3.02 8.74
N GLY A 216 2.23 -4.18 9.01
CA GLY A 216 2.43 -4.71 10.35
C GLY A 216 3.54 -4.07 11.17
N VAL A 217 4.30 -3.16 10.57
CA VAL A 217 5.36 -2.41 11.26
C VAL A 217 4.83 -1.02 11.56
N ALA A 218 4.73 -0.66 12.85
CA ALA A 218 4.45 0.73 13.24
C ALA A 218 5.52 1.65 12.63
N GLY A 219 5.15 2.85 12.19
CA GLY A 219 6.19 3.75 11.74
C GLY A 219 5.81 5.21 11.62
N THR A 220 6.71 5.93 11.00
CA THR A 220 6.68 7.37 10.75
C THR A 220 5.83 7.67 9.52
N TYR A 221 4.75 8.44 9.71
CA TYR A 221 3.87 8.92 8.66
C TYR A 221 3.69 10.43 8.74
N GLY A 222 3.35 11.06 7.61
CA GLY A 222 3.12 12.51 7.56
C GLY A 222 4.38 13.36 7.35
N GLY A 223 4.29 14.64 7.69
CA GLY A 223 5.38 15.61 7.53
C GLY A 223 6.60 15.24 8.37
N GLN A 224 7.79 15.43 7.79
CA GLN A 224 9.06 15.15 8.46
C GLN A 224 9.21 16.11 9.65
N THR A 225 8.93 15.62 10.85
CA THR A 225 9.28 16.30 12.10
C THR A 225 10.29 15.41 12.80
N SER A 226 11.49 15.93 13.05
CA SER A 226 12.64 15.20 13.60
C SER A 226 12.45 14.71 15.04
N ILE A 227 11.29 15.00 15.64
CA ILE A 227 11.01 14.89 17.08
C ILE A 227 10.04 13.77 17.43
N THR A 228 9.12 13.36 16.53
CA THR A 228 8.00 12.48 16.93
C THR A 228 8.25 10.99 16.69
N GLY A 229 9.18 10.62 15.81
CA GLY A 229 9.47 9.21 15.53
C GLY A 229 8.22 8.44 15.08
N ILE A 230 8.07 7.18 15.51
CA ILE A 230 6.89 6.36 15.21
C ILE A 230 5.64 7.05 15.74
N ASN A 231 4.72 7.41 14.84
CA ASN A 231 3.60 8.29 15.19
C ASN A 231 2.22 7.76 14.81
N ILE A 232 2.14 6.71 13.98
CA ILE A 232 0.90 5.99 13.70
C ILE A 232 1.06 4.52 14.07
N ARG A 233 0.09 4.02 14.85
CA ARG A 233 -0.17 2.59 15.02
C ARG A 233 -1.33 2.17 14.13
N THR A 234 -1.20 1.03 13.47
CA THR A 234 -2.21 0.51 12.55
C THR A 234 -2.86 -0.72 13.16
N HIS A 235 -4.18 -0.71 13.22
CA HIS A 235 -5.00 -1.82 13.70
C HIS A 235 -5.83 -2.34 12.53
N ILE A 236 -5.90 -3.66 12.36
CA ILE A 236 -6.75 -4.28 11.35
C ILE A 236 -8.11 -4.54 12.00
N VAL A 237 -9.16 -3.95 11.44
CA VAL A 237 -10.55 -4.23 11.86
C VAL A 237 -11.00 -5.58 11.33
N GLY A 238 -10.64 -5.87 10.08
CA GLY A 238 -10.95 -7.13 9.44
C GLY A 238 -10.58 -7.14 7.96
N ILE A 239 -10.70 -8.32 7.36
CA ILE A 239 -10.52 -8.54 5.92
C ILE A 239 -11.81 -9.13 5.38
N TYR A 240 -12.28 -8.60 4.25
CA TYR A 240 -13.59 -8.90 3.70
C TYR A 240 -13.48 -9.22 2.21
N GLY A 241 -14.10 -10.31 1.77
CA GLY A 241 -14.04 -10.82 0.41
C GLY A 241 -15.43 -10.90 -0.23
N ASP A 242 -15.54 -10.41 -1.46
CA ASP A 242 -16.77 -10.49 -2.25
C ASP A 242 -16.46 -10.41 -3.75
N ASN A 243 -17.44 -10.71 -4.60
CA ASN A 243 -17.33 -10.58 -6.05
C ASN A 243 -17.28 -9.10 -6.49
N PHE A 244 -17.98 -8.22 -5.78
CA PHE A 244 -18.09 -6.80 -6.05
C PHE A 244 -17.65 -5.95 -4.85
N GLU A 245 -17.38 -4.68 -5.08
CA GLU A 245 -17.12 -3.73 -3.99
C GLU A 245 -18.43 -3.37 -3.30
N GLN A 246 -18.41 -3.32 -1.96
CA GLN A 246 -19.56 -2.93 -1.16
C GLN A 246 -19.43 -1.46 -0.74
N ALA A 247 -20.50 -0.68 -0.90
CA ALA A 247 -20.50 0.75 -0.60
C ALA A 247 -20.20 1.02 0.89
N ILE A 248 -20.68 0.14 1.78
CA ILE A 248 -20.42 0.20 3.23
C ILE A 248 -18.93 0.14 3.58
N THR A 249 -18.08 -0.35 2.68
CA THR A 249 -16.63 -0.42 2.86
C THR A 249 -15.93 0.90 2.48
N SER A 250 -16.67 1.95 2.13
CA SER A 250 -16.11 3.29 1.94
C SER A 250 -15.81 3.92 3.30
N PRO A 251 -14.61 4.48 3.55
CA PRO A 251 -14.34 5.24 4.77
C PRO A 251 -15.35 6.37 5.03
N TYR A 252 -15.90 6.97 3.97
CA TYR A 252 -16.90 8.02 4.08
C TYR A 252 -18.23 7.48 4.64
N GLU A 253 -18.64 6.27 4.25
CA GLU A 253 -19.85 5.65 4.78
C GLU A 253 -19.62 5.10 6.20
N LEU A 254 -18.43 4.55 6.46
CA LEU A 254 -18.05 4.04 7.79
C LEU A 254 -17.97 5.14 8.86
N VAL A 255 -17.48 6.33 8.50
CA VAL A 255 -17.43 7.46 9.45
C VAL A 255 -18.81 8.09 9.66
N LYS A 256 -19.68 8.12 8.63
CA LYS A 256 -21.06 8.60 8.77
C LYS A 256 -21.89 7.72 9.71
N SER A 257 -21.72 6.40 9.61
CA SER A 257 -22.53 5.45 10.39
C SER A 257 -22.14 5.39 11.87
N TYR A 258 -21.06 6.06 12.28
CA TYR A 258 -20.53 5.96 13.63
C TYR A 258 -21.01 7.12 14.53
N PRO A 259 -21.51 6.84 15.75
CA PRO A 259 -21.92 7.87 16.69
C PRO A 259 -20.73 8.72 17.15
N LYS A 260 -20.89 10.05 17.16
CA LYS A 260 -19.79 11.02 17.28
C LYS A 260 -19.30 11.28 18.71
N ASP A 261 -19.65 10.42 19.67
CA ASP A 261 -19.38 10.66 21.09
C ASP A 261 -18.17 9.86 21.61
N ASN A 262 -17.15 10.60 22.04
CA ASN A 262 -16.03 10.21 22.92
C ASN A 262 -15.28 8.88 22.60
N LEU A 263 -14.63 8.80 21.43
CA LEU A 263 -13.89 7.61 20.98
C LEU A 263 -12.36 7.75 21.03
N CYS A 264 -11.83 8.84 21.57
CA CYS A 264 -10.38 9.00 21.69
C CYS A 264 -9.77 7.81 22.45
N GLY A 265 -8.96 7.01 21.76
CA GLY A 265 -8.29 5.83 22.34
C GLY A 265 -9.13 4.55 22.47
N HIS A 266 -10.39 4.51 22.00
CA HIS A 266 -11.25 3.32 22.11
C HIS A 266 -11.23 2.45 20.83
N VAL A 267 -10.03 1.97 20.47
CA VAL A 267 -9.81 1.16 19.25
C VAL A 267 -10.67 -0.11 19.21
N GLN A 268 -10.81 -0.81 20.34
CA GLN A 268 -11.54 -2.09 20.38
C GLN A 268 -13.04 -1.88 20.10
N THR A 269 -13.67 -0.89 20.74
CA THR A 269 -15.07 -0.54 20.49
C THR A 269 -15.31 -0.21 19.02
N LEU A 270 -14.48 0.68 18.46
CA LEU A 270 -14.56 1.03 17.04
C LEU A 270 -14.35 -0.19 16.14
N THR A 271 -13.46 -1.11 16.51
CA THR A 271 -13.22 -2.34 15.76
C THR A 271 -14.45 -3.24 15.73
N ASP A 272 -15.06 -3.48 16.88
CA ASP A 272 -16.22 -4.38 17.00
C ASP A 272 -17.44 -3.81 16.26
N ASP A 273 -17.68 -2.50 16.40
CA ASP A 273 -18.79 -1.79 15.77
C ASP A 273 -18.66 -1.70 14.25
N LEU A 274 -17.44 -1.54 13.72
CA LEU A 274 -17.20 -1.57 12.27
C LEU A 274 -17.28 -3.01 11.74
N HIS A 275 -16.74 -3.99 12.48
CA HIS A 275 -16.63 -5.36 12.00
C HIS A 275 -18.00 -6.00 11.78
N LYS A 276 -18.93 -5.84 12.72
CA LYS A 276 -20.25 -6.50 12.67
C LYS A 276 -20.99 -6.26 11.34
N PRO A 277 -21.34 -5.03 10.95
CA PRO A 277 -22.09 -4.78 9.70
C PRO A 277 -21.26 -5.14 8.45
N LEU A 278 -19.94 -4.98 8.49
CA LEU A 278 -19.07 -5.37 7.37
C LEU A 278 -19.04 -6.89 7.17
N SER A 279 -19.02 -7.66 8.26
CA SER A 279 -19.01 -9.12 8.20
C SER A 279 -20.31 -9.69 7.63
N GLU A 280 -21.45 -9.04 7.90
CA GLU A 280 -22.77 -9.41 7.38
C GLU A 280 -22.93 -9.04 5.90
N ALA A 281 -22.30 -7.95 5.46
CA ALA A 281 -22.40 -7.44 4.09
C ALA A 281 -21.51 -8.17 3.06
N HIS A 282 -20.52 -8.94 3.49
CA HIS A 282 -19.56 -9.62 2.60
C HIS A 282 -19.69 -11.14 2.68
N LYS A 283 -19.36 -11.83 1.59
CA LYS A 283 -19.43 -13.29 1.51
C LYS A 283 -18.45 -14.00 2.43
N GLU A 284 -17.23 -13.47 2.50
CA GLU A 284 -16.19 -13.98 3.36
C GLU A 284 -15.70 -12.84 4.26
N SER A 285 -15.48 -13.14 5.52
CA SER A 285 -14.94 -12.20 6.49
C SER A 285 -13.89 -12.86 7.37
N MET A 286 -13.00 -12.03 7.91
CA MET A 286 -11.98 -12.37 8.88
C MET A 286 -11.94 -11.23 9.87
N ASP A 287 -12.16 -11.52 11.15
CA ASP A 287 -12.18 -10.52 12.21
C ASP A 287 -10.77 -9.96 12.51
N ALA A 288 -10.73 -8.94 13.35
CA ALA A 288 -9.49 -8.29 13.78
C ALA A 288 -8.50 -9.26 14.43
N LYS A 289 -8.99 -10.21 15.22
CA LYS A 289 -8.16 -11.16 15.97
C LYS A 289 -7.48 -12.15 15.04
N GLU A 290 -8.25 -12.76 14.13
CA GLU A 290 -7.76 -13.67 13.10
C GLU A 290 -6.77 -12.96 12.15
N ALA A 291 -7.12 -11.75 11.69
CA ALA A 291 -6.29 -10.98 10.77
C ALA A 291 -4.97 -10.53 11.42
N THR A 292 -5.02 -10.05 12.66
CA THR A 292 -3.83 -9.64 13.43
C THR A 292 -2.96 -10.85 13.76
N ALA A 293 -3.54 -11.98 14.16
CA ALA A 293 -2.80 -13.21 14.39
C ALA A 293 -2.07 -13.68 13.12
N TYR A 294 -2.72 -13.62 11.96
CA TYR A 294 -2.09 -13.95 10.68
C TYR A 294 -0.96 -13.00 10.32
N GLN A 295 -1.14 -11.68 10.51
CA GLN A 295 -0.08 -10.70 10.30
C GLN A 295 1.11 -10.94 11.23
N GLN A 296 0.88 -11.22 12.52
CA GLN A 296 1.92 -11.56 13.48
C GLN A 296 2.66 -12.84 13.10
N GLN A 297 1.97 -13.85 12.56
CA GLN A 297 2.61 -15.04 12.02
C GLN A 297 3.52 -14.71 10.83
N LEU A 298 3.12 -13.82 9.93
CA LEU A 298 3.98 -13.39 8.82
C LEU A 298 5.25 -12.68 9.33
N ILE A 299 5.11 -11.79 10.33
CA ILE A 299 6.25 -11.11 10.96
C ILE A 299 7.17 -12.13 11.64
N ALA A 300 6.60 -13.05 12.43
CA ALA A 300 7.38 -14.09 13.11
C ALA A 300 8.11 -15.01 12.11
N ARG A 301 7.50 -15.34 10.96
CA ARG A 301 8.17 -16.08 9.88
C ARG A 301 9.33 -15.29 9.29
N PHE A 302 9.17 -13.97 9.11
CA PHE A 302 10.26 -13.11 8.63
C PHE A 302 11.44 -13.08 9.61
N GLU A 303 11.18 -13.12 10.91
CA GLU A 303 12.23 -13.10 11.96
C GLU A 303 12.87 -14.47 12.23
N LYS A 304 12.07 -15.54 12.25
CA LYS A 304 12.50 -16.88 12.73
C LYS A 304 12.67 -17.92 11.64
N ASP A 305 11.88 -17.84 10.56
CA ASP A 305 11.90 -18.78 9.43
C ASP A 305 12.27 -18.05 8.13
N TYR A 306 13.28 -17.19 8.26
CA TYR A 306 13.72 -16.30 7.19
C TYR A 306 14.13 -17.07 5.92
N THR A 307 14.71 -18.28 6.06
CA THR A 307 15.16 -19.09 4.92
C THR A 307 14.00 -19.61 4.07
N ALA A 308 12.94 -20.15 4.68
CA ALA A 308 11.79 -20.63 3.92
C ALA A 308 11.01 -19.47 3.30
N LEU A 309 10.78 -18.40 4.07
CA LEU A 309 10.11 -17.20 3.55
C LEU A 309 10.88 -16.58 2.37
N LYS A 310 12.21 -16.55 2.46
CA LYS A 310 13.07 -16.11 1.38
C LYS A 310 12.90 -16.96 0.12
N ALA A 311 12.86 -18.29 0.24
CA ALA A 311 12.65 -19.18 -0.89
C ALA A 311 11.30 -18.93 -1.57
N GLU A 312 10.22 -18.76 -0.79
CA GLU A 312 8.88 -18.41 -1.30
C GLU A 312 8.90 -17.08 -2.08
N TYR A 313 9.51 -16.04 -1.52
CA TYR A 313 9.62 -14.73 -2.17
C TYR A 313 10.48 -14.77 -3.42
N GLN A 314 11.56 -15.56 -3.45
CA GLN A 314 12.39 -15.75 -4.64
C GLN A 314 11.64 -16.51 -5.75
N GLN A 315 10.82 -17.50 -5.38
CA GLN A 315 9.95 -18.18 -6.33
C GLN A 315 8.91 -17.21 -6.91
N ALA A 316 8.28 -16.39 -6.07
CA ALA A 316 7.35 -15.35 -6.50
C ALA A 316 8.02 -14.30 -7.39
N GLN A 317 9.25 -13.89 -7.06
CA GLN A 317 10.06 -12.99 -7.88
C GLN A 317 10.26 -13.54 -9.29
N ASN A 318 10.58 -14.83 -9.43
CA ASN A 318 10.78 -15.44 -10.74
C ASN A 318 9.50 -15.40 -11.59
N LYS A 319 8.34 -15.71 -11.00
CA LYS A 319 7.05 -15.69 -11.69
C LYS A 319 6.66 -14.26 -12.11
N ILE A 320 6.81 -13.29 -11.21
CA ILE A 320 6.47 -11.88 -11.47
C ILE A 320 7.45 -11.24 -12.45
N GLY A 321 8.74 -11.56 -12.33
CA GLY A 321 9.76 -11.13 -13.28
C GLY A 321 9.49 -11.68 -14.68
N ALA A 322 9.17 -12.96 -14.80
CA ALA A 322 8.78 -13.57 -16.07
C ALA A 322 7.56 -12.86 -16.67
N PHE A 323 6.54 -12.58 -15.86
CA PHE A 323 5.36 -11.82 -16.26
C PHE A 323 5.72 -10.44 -16.84
N PHE A 324 6.53 -9.64 -16.14
CA PHE A 324 6.92 -8.30 -16.63
C PHE A 324 7.82 -8.36 -17.86
N ASP A 325 8.72 -9.33 -17.93
CA ASP A 325 9.55 -9.57 -19.10
C ASP A 325 8.72 -9.98 -20.32
N ASP A 326 7.68 -10.78 -20.14
CA ASP A 326 6.83 -11.21 -21.25
C ASP A 326 5.90 -10.09 -21.71
N TRP A 327 5.38 -9.28 -20.78
CA TRP A 327 4.50 -8.15 -21.07
C TRP A 327 5.26 -6.95 -21.70
N PHE A 328 6.44 -6.61 -21.18
CA PHE A 328 7.21 -5.43 -21.63
C PHE A 328 8.51 -5.75 -22.37
N GLY A 329 8.83 -7.03 -22.58
CA GLY A 329 10.03 -7.46 -23.30
C GLY A 329 9.98 -7.11 -24.78
N THR A 330 11.15 -6.93 -25.39
CA THR A 330 11.24 -6.73 -26.84
C THR A 330 11.10 -8.08 -27.58
N PRO A 331 10.67 -8.08 -28.86
CA PRO A 331 10.47 -9.31 -29.64
C PRO A 331 11.71 -10.22 -29.74
N ASN A 332 12.93 -9.65 -29.69
CA ASN A 332 14.17 -10.44 -29.70
C ASN A 332 14.38 -11.26 -28.42
N THR A 333 14.00 -10.72 -27.26
CA THR A 333 14.02 -11.48 -25.99
C THR A 333 13.01 -12.63 -26.00
N GLN A 334 11.84 -12.45 -26.60
CA GLN A 334 10.82 -13.50 -26.74
C GLN A 334 11.24 -14.61 -27.71
N LYS A 335 11.92 -14.29 -28.83
CA LYS A 335 12.51 -15.28 -29.74
C LYS A 335 13.61 -16.13 -29.07
N SER A 336 14.50 -15.50 -28.30
CA SER A 336 15.56 -16.21 -27.57
C SER A 336 15.01 -17.19 -26.51
N ARG A 337 13.91 -16.82 -25.83
CA ARG A 337 13.22 -17.70 -24.87
C ARG A 337 12.51 -18.87 -25.56
N LYS A 338 11.86 -18.66 -26.72
CA LYS A 338 11.28 -19.76 -27.51
C LYS A 338 12.35 -20.75 -28.00
N ALA A 339 13.54 -20.26 -28.37
CA ALA A 339 14.66 -21.12 -28.74
C ALA A 339 15.19 -21.93 -27.55
N ASN A 340 15.38 -21.29 -26.38
CA ASN A 340 15.84 -21.98 -25.16
C ASN A 340 14.81 -22.95 -24.55
N LYS A 341 13.52 -22.70 -24.74
CA LYS A 341 12.48 -23.63 -24.29
C LYS A 341 12.43 -24.87 -25.19
N LYS A 342 12.53 -24.68 -26.51
CA LYS A 342 12.63 -25.79 -27.48
C LYS A 342 13.88 -26.64 -27.29
N SER A 343 15.03 -26.04 -26.96
CA SER A 343 16.26 -26.81 -26.72
C SER A 343 16.17 -27.67 -25.46
N LYS A 344 15.55 -27.14 -24.38
CA LYS A 344 15.34 -27.91 -23.15
C LYS A 344 14.30 -29.02 -23.29
N GLU A 345 13.24 -28.79 -24.06
CA GLU A 345 12.25 -29.84 -24.37
C GLU A 345 12.89 -30.94 -25.23
N ALA A 346 13.73 -30.58 -26.22
CA ALA A 346 14.47 -31.55 -27.02
C ALA A 346 15.52 -32.34 -26.22
N GLU A 347 16.22 -31.72 -25.27
CA GLU A 347 17.12 -32.43 -24.34
C GLU A 347 16.35 -33.41 -23.46
N SER A 348 15.19 -33.02 -22.92
CA SER A 348 14.37 -33.91 -22.08
C SER A 348 13.74 -35.08 -22.85
N GLU A 349 13.41 -34.90 -24.13
CA GLU A 349 12.95 -35.99 -25.00
C GLU A 349 14.10 -36.95 -25.34
N SER A 350 15.33 -36.44 -25.53
CA SER A 350 16.50 -37.27 -25.82
C SER A 350 17.00 -38.09 -24.62
N GLU A 351 16.78 -37.62 -23.37
CA GLU A 351 17.10 -38.38 -22.16
C GLU A 351 16.04 -39.44 -21.81
N SER A 352 14.83 -39.36 -22.39
CA SER A 352 13.75 -40.33 -22.15
C SER A 352 13.79 -41.57 -23.07
N VAL A 353 14.76 -41.63 -23.98
CA VAL A 353 14.91 -42.69 -25.00
C VAL A 353 16.13 -43.60 -24.76
N PHE A 354 16.81 -43.48 -23.61
CA PHE A 354 17.93 -44.35 -23.23
C PHE A 354 17.65 -45.21 -21.99
#